data_AF-A0A2K2C5I2-F1
#
_entry.id   AF-A0A2K2C5I2-F1
#
_cell.length_a   1.000
_cell.length_b   1.000
_cell.length_c   1.000
_cell.angle_alpha   90.00
_cell.angle_beta   90.00
_cell.angle_gamma   90.00
#
_symmetry.space_group_name_H-M   'P 1'
#
loop_
_entity.id
_entity.type
_entity.pdbx_description
1 polymer ?
#
loop_
_entity_poly.entity_id
_entity_poly.type
_entity_poly.pdbx_seq_one_letter_code
_entity_poly.pdbx_strand_id
1 'polypeptide(L)'
;MPQHELHEGYQWQKEHTEKLAVAPNDKKKQNVAGSLTEDSCFWMNVEEALISCKQLKDGSNVEKQSARERLNMFEQYVMDQINNYAVSPDIFLEKSSFMNWWKDFQEIIETSHDSPLRGFMKICRYRQYEKGKF
;
A
#
# COMPACT_ATOMS: atom_id res chain seq x y z
N MET A 1 -26.60 -15.98 0.87
CA MET A 1 -25.58 -14.92 1.08
C MET A 1 -24.89 -15.24 2.41
N PRO A 2 -23.74 -15.92 2.44
CA PRO A 2 -23.10 -16.25 3.71
C PRO A 2 -22.30 -15.05 4.21
N GLN A 3 -22.57 -14.65 5.45
CA GLN A 3 -21.90 -13.57 6.19
C GLN A 3 -20.43 -13.87 6.58
N HIS A 4 -19.79 -14.85 5.92
CA HIS A 4 -18.43 -15.30 6.25
C HIS A 4 -17.36 -14.40 5.60
N GLU A 5 -17.63 -13.87 4.41
CA GLU A 5 -16.65 -13.10 3.63
C GLU A 5 -16.38 -11.70 4.23
N LEU A 6 -17.31 -11.14 5.02
CA LEU A 6 -17.12 -9.84 5.68
C LEU A 6 -16.26 -9.92 6.95
N HIS A 7 -16.17 -11.10 7.57
CA HIS A 7 -15.41 -11.25 8.81
C HIS A 7 -13.92 -11.47 8.55
N GLU A 8 -13.59 -12.15 7.45
CA GLU A 8 -12.20 -12.34 7.02
C GLU A 8 -11.55 -10.99 6.69
N GLY A 9 -12.27 -10.10 6.00
CA GLY A 9 -11.89 -8.70 5.69
C GLY A 9 -11.43 -7.84 6.88
N TYR A 10 -12.00 -8.03 8.06
CA TYR A 10 -11.66 -7.28 9.28
C TYR A 10 -10.56 -7.94 10.13
N GLN A 11 -10.34 -9.25 10.00
CA GLN A 11 -9.25 -9.95 10.69
C GLN A 11 -7.86 -9.59 10.10
N TRP A 12 -7.79 -9.15 8.84
CA TRP A 12 -6.55 -8.69 8.17
C TRP A 12 -5.79 -7.57 8.91
N GLN A 13 -6.50 -6.71 9.63
CA GLN A 13 -5.93 -5.46 10.18
C GLN A 13 -5.14 -5.66 11.48
N LYS A 14 -5.50 -6.68 12.27
CA LYS A 14 -4.96 -6.82 13.63
C LYS A 14 -3.69 -7.68 13.66
N GLU A 15 -3.64 -8.73 12.84
CA GLU A 15 -2.54 -9.70 12.85
C GLU A 15 -1.25 -9.17 12.17
N HIS A 16 -1.38 -8.32 11.15
CA HIS A 16 -0.22 -7.75 10.44
C HIS A 16 0.44 -6.59 11.21
N THR A 17 -0.34 -5.78 11.91
CA THR A 17 0.16 -4.63 12.69
C THR A 17 1.06 -5.10 13.85
N GLU A 18 0.78 -6.26 14.45
CA GLU A 18 1.56 -6.79 15.58
C GLU A 18 2.90 -7.44 15.16
N LYS A 19 3.06 -7.84 13.88
CA LYS A 19 4.25 -8.59 13.42
C LYS A 19 5.36 -7.71 12.82
N LEU A 20 5.08 -6.44 12.49
CA LEU A 20 5.98 -5.58 11.70
C LEU A 20 6.82 -4.59 12.51
N ALA A 21 6.76 -4.61 13.85
CA ALA A 21 7.53 -3.72 14.73
C ALA A 21 9.03 -4.08 14.86
N VAL A 22 9.68 -4.51 13.77
CA VAL A 22 11.14 -4.74 13.74
C VAL A 22 11.76 -3.56 13.00
N ALA A 23 12.55 -2.76 13.73
CA ALA A 23 13.29 -1.65 13.14
C ALA A 23 14.06 -2.12 11.88
N PRO A 24 14.13 -1.30 10.82
CA PRO A 24 14.77 -1.71 9.57
C PRO A 24 16.23 -2.08 9.84
N ASN A 25 16.59 -3.34 9.67
CA ASN A 25 17.97 -3.79 9.82
C ASN A 25 18.80 -3.20 8.66
N ASP A 26 19.99 -2.65 8.94
CA ASP A 26 20.85 -2.03 7.93
C ASP A 26 21.13 -2.96 6.73
N LYS A 27 21.11 -4.29 6.97
CA LYS A 27 21.21 -5.32 5.93
C LYS A 27 20.05 -5.32 4.94
N LYS A 28 18.81 -5.05 5.37
CA LYS A 28 17.65 -4.95 4.45
C LYS A 28 17.82 -3.76 3.52
N LYS A 29 18.20 -2.60 4.08
CA LYS A 29 18.46 -1.39 3.31
C LYS A 29 19.55 -1.60 2.26
N GLN A 30 20.65 -2.26 2.62
CA GLN A 30 21.78 -2.50 1.71
C GLN A 30 21.43 -3.44 0.54
N ASN A 31 20.48 -4.37 0.74
CA ASN A 31 20.18 -5.42 -0.24
C ASN A 31 18.83 -5.24 -0.95
N VAL A 32 18.11 -4.14 -0.71
CA VAL A 32 16.75 -3.93 -1.20
C VAL A 32 16.62 -4.04 -2.72
N ALA A 33 17.64 -3.63 -3.48
CA ALA A 33 17.65 -3.73 -4.94
C ALA A 33 17.42 -5.16 -5.47
N GLY A 34 17.81 -6.19 -4.70
CA GLY A 34 17.65 -7.60 -5.06
C GLY A 34 16.71 -8.38 -4.12
N SER A 35 16.00 -7.72 -3.22
CA SER A 35 15.10 -8.38 -2.28
C SER A 35 13.75 -8.69 -2.89
N LEU A 36 13.15 -9.81 -2.50
CA LEU A 36 11.74 -10.09 -2.75
C LEU A 36 10.87 -9.35 -1.73
N THR A 37 9.64 -9.04 -2.11
CA THR A 37 8.63 -8.55 -1.17
C THR A 37 8.37 -9.61 -0.10
N GLU A 38 8.48 -9.22 1.17
CA GLU A 38 8.39 -10.13 2.31
C GLU A 38 6.97 -10.66 2.52
N ASP A 39 5.97 -9.81 2.26
CA ASP A 39 4.57 -10.18 2.31
C ASP A 39 4.15 -10.86 0.99
N SER A 40 3.92 -12.17 1.04
CA SER A 40 3.45 -12.95 -0.11
C SER A 40 2.09 -12.49 -0.63
N CYS A 41 1.28 -11.85 0.22
CA CYS A 41 -0.05 -11.36 -0.12
C CYS A 41 -0.05 -9.91 -0.60
N PHE A 42 1.11 -9.24 -0.70
CA PHE A 42 1.22 -7.84 -1.10
C PHE A 42 0.43 -7.54 -2.38
N TRP A 43 0.58 -8.35 -3.42
CA TRP A 43 -0.10 -8.12 -4.69
C TRP A 43 -1.62 -8.32 -4.62
N MET A 44 -2.09 -9.23 -3.79
CA MET A 44 -3.53 -9.37 -3.54
C MET A 44 -4.10 -8.11 -2.88
N ASN A 45 -3.37 -7.53 -1.92
CA ASN A 45 -3.76 -6.26 -1.28
C ASN A 45 -3.81 -5.11 -2.30
N VAL A 46 -2.86 -5.06 -3.25
CA VAL A 46 -2.88 -4.08 -4.35
C VAL A 46 -4.14 -4.22 -5.21
N GLU A 47 -4.52 -5.45 -5.57
CA GLU A 47 -5.71 -5.70 -6.38
C GLU A 47 -7.00 -5.33 -5.63
N GLU A 48 -7.09 -5.59 -4.32
CA GLU A 48 -8.22 -5.14 -3.48
C GLU A 48 -8.30 -3.61 -3.40
N ALA A 49 -7.16 -2.93 -3.30
CA ALA A 49 -7.10 -1.48 -3.30
C ALA A 49 -7.56 -0.90 -4.65
N LEU A 50 -7.20 -1.52 -5.78
CA LEU A 50 -7.71 -1.15 -7.11
C LEU A 50 -9.24 -1.30 -7.20
N ILE A 51 -9.80 -2.37 -6.65
CA ILE A 51 -11.25 -2.56 -6.56
C ILE A 51 -11.88 -1.44 -5.72
N SER A 52 -11.27 -1.06 -4.60
CA SER A 52 -11.73 0.04 -3.75
C SER A 52 -11.71 1.38 -4.49
N CYS A 53 -10.69 1.65 -5.32
CA CYS A 53 -10.68 2.83 -6.19
C CYS A 53 -11.88 2.86 -7.16
N LYS A 54 -12.24 1.72 -7.74
CA LYS A 54 -13.42 1.61 -8.62
C LYS A 54 -14.73 1.82 -7.84
N GLN A 55 -14.84 1.26 -6.64
CA GLN A 55 -15.99 1.47 -5.74
C GLN A 55 -16.16 2.96 -5.36
N LEU A 56 -15.06 3.71 -5.21
CA LEU A 56 -15.14 5.16 -4.98
C LEU A 56 -15.71 5.94 -6.16
N LYS A 57 -15.40 5.51 -7.38
CA LYS A 57 -15.90 6.14 -8.60
C LYS A 57 -17.40 5.80 -8.78
N ASP A 58 -17.75 4.52 -8.74
CA ASP A 58 -19.05 4.02 -9.25
C ASP A 58 -20.03 3.47 -8.18
N GLY A 59 -19.61 3.36 -6.92
CA GLY A 59 -20.41 2.73 -5.86
C GLY A 59 -21.53 3.60 -5.26
N SER A 60 -22.34 3.00 -4.40
CA SER A 60 -23.28 3.70 -3.51
C SER A 60 -22.55 4.51 -2.43
N ASN A 61 -23.25 5.42 -1.74
CA ASN A 61 -22.63 6.22 -0.67
C ASN A 61 -21.99 5.37 0.45
N VAL A 62 -22.60 4.23 0.78
CA VAL A 62 -22.08 3.30 1.80
C VAL A 62 -20.79 2.62 1.29
N GLU A 63 -20.81 2.11 0.05
CA GLU A 63 -19.64 1.50 -0.57
C GLU A 63 -18.49 2.51 -0.71
N LYS A 64 -18.81 3.75 -1.08
CA LYS A 64 -17.81 4.83 -1.16
C LYS A 64 -17.18 5.08 0.21
N GLN A 65 -17.96 5.15 1.29
CA GLN A 65 -17.39 5.37 2.62
C GLN A 65 -16.45 4.23 3.04
N SER A 66 -16.88 2.97 2.90
CA SER A 66 -16.03 1.82 3.22
C SER A 66 -14.78 1.73 2.32
N ALA A 67 -14.90 2.08 1.04
CA ALA A 67 -13.77 2.10 0.12
C ALA A 67 -12.73 3.17 0.50
N ARG A 68 -13.15 4.35 0.99
CA ARG A 68 -12.21 5.37 1.52
C ARG A 68 -11.42 4.83 2.71
N GLU A 69 -12.09 4.15 3.64
CA GLU A 69 -11.45 3.59 4.83
C GLU A 69 -10.41 2.52 4.46
N ARG A 70 -10.77 1.59 3.54
CA ARG A 70 -9.83 0.57 3.03
C ARG A 70 -8.62 1.20 2.35
N LEU A 71 -8.81 2.23 1.55
CA LEU A 71 -7.71 2.90 0.84
C LEU A 71 -6.78 3.66 1.80
N ASN A 72 -7.32 4.33 2.81
CA ASN A 72 -6.52 4.98 3.84
C ASN A 72 -5.66 3.97 4.61
N MET A 73 -6.23 2.82 4.99
CA MET A 73 -5.48 1.75 5.63
C MET A 73 -4.40 1.17 4.71
N PHE A 74 -4.73 0.91 3.44
CA PHE A 74 -3.79 0.38 2.47
C PHE A 74 -2.62 1.34 2.23
N GLU A 75 -2.87 2.65 2.22
CA GLU A 75 -1.81 3.66 2.16
C GLU A 75 -0.83 3.54 3.34
N GLN A 76 -1.35 3.45 4.57
CA GLN A 76 -0.52 3.30 5.76
C GLN A 76 0.29 2.00 5.72
N TYR A 77 -0.35 0.89 5.37
CA TYR A 77 0.30 -0.41 5.17
C TYR A 77 1.47 -0.31 4.18
N VAL A 78 1.25 0.30 3.00
CA VAL A 78 2.31 0.48 1.99
C VAL A 78 3.46 1.31 2.57
N MET A 79 3.15 2.40 3.26
CA MET A 79 4.18 3.27 3.82
C MET A 79 5.01 2.54 4.89
N ASP A 80 4.39 1.71 5.72
CA ASP A 80 5.08 0.88 6.71
C ASP A 80 5.99 -0.15 6.04
N GLN A 81 5.53 -0.79 4.97
CA GLN A 81 6.36 -1.73 4.20
C GLN A 81 7.58 -1.04 3.56
N ILE A 82 7.41 0.18 3.04
CA ILE A 82 8.48 1.00 2.50
C ILE A 82 9.48 1.39 3.60
N ASN A 83 9.00 1.90 4.74
CA ASN A 83 9.86 2.30 5.85
C ASN A 83 10.70 1.12 6.37
N ASN A 84 10.15 -0.09 6.34
CA ASN A 84 10.80 -1.31 6.78
C ASN A 84 11.67 -2.01 5.71
N TYR A 85 11.76 -1.44 4.50
CA TYR A 85 12.44 -2.05 3.37
C TYR A 85 11.95 -3.49 3.09
N ALA A 86 10.64 -3.72 3.25
CA ALA A 86 10.00 -5.03 3.19
C ALA A 86 9.34 -5.32 1.83
N VAL A 87 9.40 -4.37 0.89
CA VAL A 87 8.88 -4.51 -0.47
C VAL A 87 10.01 -4.38 -1.50
N SER A 88 9.94 -5.19 -2.56
CA SER A 88 10.85 -5.05 -3.70
C SER A 88 10.69 -3.67 -4.36
N PRO A 89 11.76 -3.04 -4.87
CA PRO A 89 11.68 -1.86 -5.73
C PRO A 89 10.82 -2.07 -6.98
N ASP A 90 10.57 -3.31 -7.39
CA ASP A 90 9.74 -3.65 -8.56
C ASP A 90 8.32 -3.11 -8.45
N ILE A 91 7.82 -2.86 -7.23
CA ILE A 91 6.49 -2.25 -7.05
C ILE A 91 6.44 -0.85 -7.68
N PHE A 92 7.58 -0.16 -7.81
CA PHE A 92 7.66 1.19 -8.38
C PHE A 92 7.92 1.21 -9.89
N LEU A 93 7.97 0.05 -10.55
CA LEU A 93 8.03 -0.01 -12.01
C LEU A 93 6.78 0.64 -12.60
N GLU A 94 6.95 1.50 -13.60
CA GLU A 94 5.90 2.35 -14.17
C GLU A 94 4.61 1.60 -14.54
N LYS A 95 4.73 0.34 -14.95
CA LYS A 95 3.61 -0.51 -15.40
C LYS A 95 3.10 -1.48 -14.34
N SER A 96 3.56 -1.39 -13.09
CA SER A 96 3.11 -2.28 -12.02
C SER A 96 1.66 -1.99 -11.63
N SER A 97 0.95 -2.99 -11.09
CA SER A 97 -0.39 -2.78 -10.51
C SER A 97 -0.37 -1.73 -9.39
N PHE A 98 0.73 -1.65 -8.64
CA PHE A 98 0.91 -0.64 -7.59
C PHE A 98 0.96 0.78 -8.16
N MET A 99 1.69 1.00 -9.25
CA MET A 99 1.76 2.32 -9.90
C MET A 99 0.43 2.71 -10.54
N ASN A 100 -0.34 1.74 -11.06
CA ASN A 100 -1.70 1.97 -11.52
C ASN A 100 -2.62 2.38 -10.36
N TRP A 101 -2.56 1.65 -9.24
CA TRP A 101 -3.32 2.00 -8.04
C TRP A 101 -2.97 3.39 -7.55
N TRP A 102 -1.67 3.72 -7.46
CA TRP A 102 -1.21 5.02 -7.00
C TRP A 102 -1.78 6.15 -7.86
N LYS A 103 -1.78 6.00 -9.19
CA LYS A 103 -2.37 6.98 -10.11
C LYS A 103 -3.86 7.19 -9.84
N ASP A 104 -4.64 6.11 -9.70
CA ASP A 104 -6.07 6.20 -9.40
C ASP A 104 -6.33 6.82 -8.02
N PHE A 105 -5.53 6.45 -7.03
CA PHE A 105 -5.64 6.96 -5.67
C PHE A 105 -5.30 8.46 -5.60
N GLN A 106 -4.28 8.92 -6.34
CA GLN A 106 -3.91 10.33 -6.41
C GLN A 106 -5.06 11.23 -6.87
N GLU A 107 -5.79 10.83 -7.92
CA GLU A 107 -6.98 11.56 -8.40
C GLU A 107 -8.07 11.69 -7.32
N ILE A 108 -8.13 10.71 -6.41
CA ILE A 108 -9.13 10.65 -5.34
C ILE A 108 -8.72 11.51 -4.13
N ILE A 109 -7.42 11.57 -3.80
CA ILE A 109 -6.90 12.29 -2.62
C ILE A 109 -6.42 13.71 -2.94
N GLU A 110 -6.70 14.25 -4.12
CA GLU A 110 -6.19 15.55 -4.59
C GLU A 110 -6.39 16.71 -3.58
N THR A 111 -7.39 16.61 -2.69
CA THR A 111 -7.73 17.59 -1.65
C THR A 111 -7.21 17.27 -0.24
N SER A 112 -6.58 16.12 -0.02
CA SER A 112 -6.08 15.67 1.29
C SER A 112 -4.59 16.02 1.44
N HIS A 113 -4.26 16.88 2.40
CA HIS A 113 -2.90 17.38 2.62
C HIS A 113 -1.99 16.41 3.39
N ASP A 114 -2.54 15.36 4.02
CA ASP A 114 -1.84 14.55 5.03
C ASP A 114 -1.52 13.11 4.59
N SER A 115 -1.40 12.85 3.29
CA SER A 115 -1.01 11.53 2.76
C SER A 115 0.52 11.33 2.89
N PRO A 116 1.03 10.48 3.80
CA PRO A 116 2.47 10.23 3.94
C PRO A 116 3.07 9.62 2.67
N LEU A 117 2.31 8.81 1.93
CA LEU A 117 2.76 8.20 0.69
C LEU A 117 2.88 9.23 -0.45
N ARG A 118 2.00 10.24 -0.48
CA ARG A 118 2.07 11.34 -1.47
C ARG A 118 3.39 12.07 -1.40
N GLY A 119 3.89 12.33 -0.19
CA GLY A 119 5.20 12.92 0.03
C GLY A 119 6.30 12.06 -0.59
N PHE A 120 6.31 10.76 -0.32
CA PHE A 120 7.29 9.81 -0.86
C PHE A 120 7.27 9.72 -2.40
N MET A 121 6.08 9.58 -2.97
CA MET A 121 5.90 9.35 -4.41
C MET A 121 6.16 10.62 -5.25
N LYS A 122 5.73 11.80 -4.78
CA LYS A 122 5.81 13.07 -5.56
C LYS A 122 7.24 13.50 -5.87
N ILE A 123 8.17 13.27 -4.95
CA ILE A 123 9.59 13.62 -5.12
C ILE A 123 10.43 12.43 -5.62
N CYS A 124 9.77 11.37 -6.08
CA CYS A 124 10.40 10.16 -6.61
C CYS A 124 11.44 9.54 -5.65
N ARG A 125 11.16 9.56 -4.33
CA ARG A 125 12.07 8.98 -3.31
C ARG A 125 12.29 7.48 -3.49
N TYR A 126 11.39 6.80 -4.20
CA TYR A 126 11.59 5.40 -4.59
C TYR A 126 12.89 5.16 -5.40
N ARG A 127 13.42 6.17 -6.11
CA ARG A 127 14.75 6.08 -6.77
C ARG A 127 15.92 6.04 -5.77
N GLN A 128 15.72 6.59 -4.57
CA GLN A 128 16.68 6.51 -3.47
C GLN A 128 16.45 5.25 -2.64
N TYR A 129 15.19 4.81 -2.52
CA TYR A 129 14.81 3.56 -1.88
C TYR A 129 15.54 2.36 -2.48
N GLU A 130 15.57 2.22 -3.81
CA GLU A 130 16.32 1.14 -4.50
C GLU A 130 17.82 1.11 -4.12
N LYS A 131 18.38 2.27 -3.75
CA LYS A 131 19.78 2.41 -3.33
C LYS A 131 20.00 2.22 -1.84
N GLY A 132 18.95 1.93 -1.06
CA GLY A 132 19.00 1.83 0.39
C GLY A 132 19.12 3.18 1.11
N LYS A 133 18.71 4.29 0.48
CA LYS A 133 18.99 5.67 0.91
C LYS A 133 17.75 6.55 1.04
N PHE A 134 16.68 6.03 1.63
CA PHE A 134 15.45 6.77 1.95
C PHE A 134 15.26 6.91 3.46
#